data_AF-A0A975A364-F1
#
_entry.id   AF-A0A975A364-F1
#
_cell.length_a   1.000
_cell.length_b   1.000
_cell.length_c   1.000
_cell.angle_alpha   90.00
_cell.angle_beta   90.00
_cell.angle_gamma   90.00
#
_symmetry.space_group_name_H-M   'P 1'
#
loop_
_entity.id
_entity.type
_entity.pdbx_description
1 polymer ?
#
loop_
_entity_poly.entity_id
_entity_poly.type
_entity_poly.pdbx_seq_one_letter_code
_entity_poly.pdbx_strand_id
1 'polypeptide(L)'
;MIKINQFKKYLKSDPNKLENYLKSASDKELVYIINYLYYPEIITKFKFLNGLNYIPSISALDIYNEFLSNSPEMARKYDSTKNATFKTYILLLADYYGKNYIRKYSRLKRCFTPLLIENYDNIEDKSNNNSIIDNIDIMLFLKHIKSNNNSLLKNIFNKEKMKFISSQKINLLRQSFQEKFNNFFLLINSK
;
A
#
# COMPACT_ATOMS: atom_id res chain seq x y z
N MET A 1 -28.21 -3.49 24.20
CA MET A 1 -29.46 -3.00 23.58
C MET A 1 -29.91 -1.62 24.09
N ILE A 2 -30.04 -1.41 25.41
CA ILE A 2 -30.51 -0.13 26.00
C ILE A 2 -29.65 1.08 25.57
N LYS A 3 -28.32 0.91 25.57
CA LYS A 3 -27.36 1.97 25.21
C LYS A 3 -27.37 2.37 23.72
N ILE A 4 -27.58 1.42 22.81
CA ILE A 4 -27.78 1.73 21.37
C ILE A 4 -29.06 2.55 21.18
N ASN A 5 -30.15 2.20 21.87
CA ASN A 5 -31.40 2.92 21.75
C ASN A 5 -31.26 4.35 22.28
N GLN A 6 -30.50 4.54 23.35
CA GLN A 6 -30.14 5.86 23.88
C GLN A 6 -29.31 6.66 22.87
N PHE A 7 -28.29 6.06 22.25
CA PHE A 7 -27.51 6.69 21.19
C PHE A 7 -28.39 7.08 19.98
N LYS A 8 -29.27 6.18 19.52
CA LYS A 8 -30.24 6.45 18.45
C LYS A 8 -31.21 7.59 18.81
N LYS A 9 -31.58 7.71 20.09
CA LYS A 9 -32.39 8.82 20.59
C LYS A 9 -31.61 10.14 20.54
N TYR A 10 -30.33 10.14 20.93
CA TYR A 10 -29.47 11.33 20.84
C TYR A 10 -29.18 11.76 19.41
N LEU A 11 -28.99 10.81 18.48
CA LEU A 11 -28.88 11.09 17.05
C LEU A 11 -30.08 11.85 16.47
N LYS A 12 -31.29 11.64 17.00
CA LYS A 12 -32.54 12.26 16.51
C LYS A 12 -32.98 13.49 17.29
N SER A 13 -32.29 13.83 18.38
CA SER A 13 -32.71 14.90 19.28
C SER A 13 -31.76 16.10 19.20
N ASP A 14 -31.04 16.39 20.28
CA ASP A 14 -30.23 17.58 20.46
C ASP A 14 -28.75 17.28 20.16
N PRO A 15 -28.12 18.00 19.22
CA PRO A 15 -26.71 17.82 18.87
C PRO A 15 -25.75 17.86 20.07
N ASN A 16 -26.03 18.73 21.05
CA ASN A 16 -25.20 18.86 22.25
C ASN A 16 -25.25 17.61 23.14
N LYS A 17 -26.39 16.92 23.19
CA LYS A 17 -26.55 15.68 23.97
C LYS A 17 -25.75 14.53 23.34
N LEU A 18 -25.71 14.49 22.02
CA LEU A 18 -24.90 13.51 21.29
C LEU A 18 -23.42 13.73 21.57
N GLU A 19 -22.93 14.96 21.48
CA GLU A 19 -21.52 15.27 21.78
C GLU A 19 -21.12 14.92 23.21
N ASN A 20 -21.95 15.30 24.20
CA ASN A 20 -21.69 14.98 25.60
C ASN A 20 -21.71 13.46 25.85
N TYR A 21 -22.62 12.75 25.18
CA TYR A 21 -22.64 11.29 25.23
C TYR A 21 -21.36 10.70 24.63
N LEU A 22 -20.92 11.16 23.46
CA LEU A 22 -19.69 10.67 22.82
C LEU A 22 -18.45 10.91 23.69
N LYS A 23 -18.35 12.08 24.33
CA LYS A 23 -17.25 12.43 25.25
C LYS A 23 -17.22 11.55 26.51
N SER A 24 -18.40 11.23 27.05
CA SER A 24 -18.53 10.45 28.30
C SER A 24 -18.57 8.93 28.11
N ALA A 25 -18.86 8.45 26.91
CA ALA A 25 -18.97 7.03 26.63
C ALA A 25 -17.62 6.30 26.72
N SER A 26 -17.67 5.06 27.23
CA SER A 26 -16.51 4.17 27.27
C SER A 26 -16.07 3.73 25.87
N ASP A 27 -14.79 3.39 25.69
CA ASP A 27 -14.27 2.91 24.40
C ASP A 27 -15.03 1.69 23.88
N LYS A 28 -15.29 0.71 24.75
CA LYS A 28 -16.05 -0.50 24.41
C LYS A 28 -17.45 -0.17 23.89
N GLU A 29 -18.09 0.86 24.46
CA GLU A 29 -19.41 1.31 24.06
C GLU A 29 -19.39 2.00 22.70
N LEU A 30 -18.40 2.87 22.45
CA LEU A 30 -18.23 3.54 21.16
C LEU A 30 -17.90 2.53 20.06
N VAL A 31 -16.99 1.59 20.30
CA VAL A 31 -16.68 0.49 19.36
C VAL A 31 -17.93 -0.31 19.04
N TYR A 32 -18.70 -0.69 20.07
CA TYR A 32 -19.92 -1.45 19.88
C TYR A 32 -20.97 -0.69 19.06
N ILE A 33 -21.17 0.61 19.32
CA ILE A 33 -22.08 1.46 18.57
C ILE A 33 -21.66 1.56 17.10
N ILE A 34 -20.38 1.86 16.85
CA ILE A 34 -19.85 2.01 15.50
C ILE A 34 -19.97 0.70 14.74
N ASN A 35 -19.57 -0.40 15.36
CA ASN A 35 -19.65 -1.73 14.77
C ASN A 35 -21.10 -2.15 14.50
N TYR A 36 -22.02 -1.92 15.43
CA TYR A 36 -23.41 -2.33 15.26
C TYR A 36 -24.15 -1.51 14.19
N LEU A 37 -23.87 -0.21 14.09
CA LEU A 37 -24.63 0.70 13.23
C LEU A 37 -24.01 0.95 11.86
N TYR A 38 -22.69 0.89 11.73
CA TYR A 38 -21.99 1.37 10.54
C TYR A 38 -21.05 0.32 9.91
N TYR A 39 -20.96 -0.89 10.48
CA TYR A 39 -20.13 -1.96 9.92
C TYR A 39 -20.37 -2.20 8.42
N PRO A 40 -21.62 -2.38 7.94
CA PRO A 40 -21.86 -2.71 6.53
C PRO A 40 -21.33 -1.63 5.58
N GLU A 41 -21.55 -0.35 5.88
CA GLU A 41 -21.08 0.75 5.04
C GLU A 41 -19.56 0.92 5.11
N ILE A 42 -18.97 0.83 6.30
CA ILE A 42 -17.53 0.98 6.49
C ILE A 42 -16.77 -0.18 5.80
N ILE A 43 -17.21 -1.42 6.00
CA ILE A 43 -16.52 -2.58 5.39
C ILE A 43 -16.63 -2.56 3.87
N THR A 44 -17.76 -2.12 3.32
CA THR A 44 -17.94 -1.97 1.87
C THR A 44 -16.98 -0.94 1.30
N LYS A 45 -16.81 0.19 2.00
CA LYS A 45 -15.84 1.22 1.62
C LYS A 45 -14.40 0.71 1.69
N PHE A 46 -14.02 -0.05 2.72
CA PHE A 46 -12.69 -0.67 2.79
C PHE A 46 -12.45 -1.75 1.72
N LYS A 47 -13.46 -2.56 1.40
CA LYS A 47 -13.38 -3.52 0.28
C LYS A 47 -13.14 -2.80 -1.04
N PHE A 48 -13.86 -1.71 -1.30
CA PHE A 48 -13.67 -0.90 -2.50
C PHE A 48 -12.25 -0.30 -2.56
N LEU A 49 -11.80 0.33 -1.47
CA LEU A 49 -10.45 0.91 -1.40
C LEU A 49 -9.35 -0.14 -1.58
N ASN A 50 -9.52 -1.33 -1.02
CA ASN A 50 -8.56 -2.42 -1.15
C ASN A 50 -8.53 -2.97 -2.59
N GLY A 51 -9.69 -3.09 -3.23
CA GLY A 51 -9.81 -3.51 -4.62
C GLY A 51 -9.12 -2.56 -5.61
N LEU A 52 -9.22 -1.25 -5.38
CA LEU A 52 -8.56 -0.23 -6.21
C LEU A 52 -7.04 -0.25 -6.13
N ASN A 53 -6.47 -0.63 -4.98
CA ASN A 53 -5.03 -0.53 -4.74
C ASN A 53 -4.29 -1.88 -4.82
N TYR A 54 -5.02 -2.98 -5.07
CA TYR A 54 -4.54 -4.37 -5.13
C TYR A 54 -3.37 -4.64 -4.17
N ILE A 55 -3.64 -4.60 -2.86
CA ILE A 55 -2.64 -4.94 -1.83
C ILE A 55 -2.91 -6.36 -1.35
N PRO A 56 -2.15 -7.38 -1.82
CA PRO A 56 -2.46 -8.79 -1.55
C PRO A 56 -2.26 -9.23 -0.09
N SER A 57 -1.74 -8.37 0.79
CA SER A 57 -1.38 -8.74 2.17
C SER A 57 -2.27 -8.13 3.25
N ILE A 58 -3.30 -7.37 2.89
CA ILE A 58 -4.18 -6.72 3.87
C ILE A 58 -5.61 -6.92 3.41
N SER A 59 -6.42 -7.53 4.25
CA SER A 59 -7.85 -7.65 3.99
C SER A 59 -8.58 -6.37 4.43
N ALA A 60 -9.76 -6.13 3.86
CA ALA A 60 -10.62 -5.05 4.32
C ALA A 60 -11.01 -5.20 5.81
N LEU A 61 -11.03 -6.44 6.33
CA LEU A 61 -11.32 -6.72 7.72
C LEU A 61 -10.17 -6.30 8.64
N ASP A 62 -8.93 -6.45 8.20
CA ASP A 62 -7.76 -5.99 8.96
C ASP A 62 -7.77 -4.47 9.11
N ILE A 63 -8.04 -3.76 8.01
CA ILE A 63 -8.22 -2.30 8.03
C ILE A 63 -9.37 -1.91 8.96
N TYR A 64 -10.46 -2.67 8.93
CA TYR A 64 -11.62 -2.41 9.76
C TYR A 64 -11.35 -2.59 11.25
N ASN A 65 -10.67 -3.66 11.64
CA ASN A 65 -10.33 -3.92 13.04
C ASN A 65 -9.38 -2.84 13.59
N GLU A 66 -8.42 -2.41 12.78
CA GLU A 66 -7.54 -1.27 13.13
C GLU A 66 -8.26 0.07 13.11
N PHE A 67 -9.27 0.24 12.27
CA PHE A 67 -10.12 1.43 12.36
C PHE A 67 -10.92 1.43 13.67
N LEU A 68 -11.51 0.28 14.05
CA LEU A 68 -12.29 0.17 15.28
C LEU A 68 -11.46 0.46 16.54
N SER A 69 -10.21 0.01 16.61
CA SER A 69 -9.33 0.28 17.75
C SER A 69 -9.11 1.79 17.98
N ASN A 70 -9.01 2.56 16.89
CA ASN A 70 -8.79 4.01 16.93
C ASN A 70 -10.10 4.84 16.93
N SER A 71 -11.23 4.20 16.60
CA SER A 71 -12.51 4.88 16.42
C SER A 71 -13.06 5.62 17.65
N PRO A 72 -12.83 5.19 18.92
CA PRO A 72 -13.32 5.93 20.08
C PRO A 72 -12.73 7.33 20.21
N GLU A 73 -11.41 7.46 19.99
CA GLU A 73 -10.73 8.75 20.04
C GLU A 73 -11.26 9.68 18.93
N MET A 74 -11.47 9.15 17.73
CA MET A 74 -12.03 9.91 16.62
C MET A 74 -13.49 10.30 16.85
N ALA A 75 -14.30 9.41 17.41
CA ALA A 75 -15.71 9.68 17.72
C ALA A 75 -15.87 10.80 18.75
N ARG A 76 -14.99 10.89 19.74
CA ARG A 76 -14.98 11.98 20.75
C ARG A 76 -14.66 13.36 20.18
N LYS A 77 -14.00 13.41 19.02
CA LYS A 77 -13.69 14.67 18.30
C LYS A 77 -14.85 15.16 17.44
N TYR A 78 -15.99 14.45 17.43
CA TYR A 78 -17.17 14.89 16.72
C TYR A 78 -17.66 16.23 17.26
N ASP A 79 -17.80 17.18 16.36
CA ASP A 79 -18.35 18.51 16.57
C ASP A 79 -19.56 18.67 15.65
N SER A 80 -20.74 18.77 16.24
CA SER A 80 -22.01 18.86 15.52
C SER A 80 -22.23 20.20 14.81
N THR A 81 -21.45 21.23 15.16
CA THR A 81 -21.51 22.54 14.51
C THR A 81 -20.73 22.58 13.20
N LYS A 82 -19.66 21.79 13.09
CA LYS A 82 -18.76 21.76 11.92
C LYS A 82 -19.01 20.59 10.98
N ASN A 83 -19.43 19.45 11.53
CA ASN A 83 -19.59 18.24 10.75
C ASN A 83 -21.04 18.07 10.31
N ALA A 84 -21.24 17.42 9.16
CA ALA A 84 -22.54 16.83 8.83
C ALA A 84 -22.90 15.75 9.88
N THR A 85 -24.04 15.07 9.71
CA THR A 85 -24.51 14.05 10.64
C THR A 85 -23.40 13.09 11.11
N PHE A 86 -23.48 12.58 12.34
CA PHE A 86 -22.47 11.66 12.88
C PHE A 86 -22.18 10.45 11.96
N LYS A 87 -23.20 9.97 11.24
CA LYS A 87 -23.02 8.95 10.19
C LYS A 87 -22.04 9.43 9.12
N THR A 88 -22.28 10.60 8.54
CA THR A 88 -21.40 11.20 7.53
C THR A 88 -19.99 11.41 8.06
N TYR A 89 -19.87 11.93 9.29
CA TYR A 89 -18.59 12.13 9.96
C TYR A 89 -17.78 10.83 10.07
N ILE A 90 -18.38 9.77 10.62
CA ILE A 90 -17.71 8.46 10.77
C ILE A 90 -17.35 7.83 9.42
N LEU A 91 -18.21 7.94 8.40
CA LEU A 91 -17.92 7.40 7.07
C LEU A 91 -16.80 8.15 6.35
N LEU A 92 -16.68 9.47 6.55
CA LEU A 92 -15.56 10.27 6.03
C LEU A 92 -14.26 9.93 6.75
N LEU A 93 -14.31 9.77 8.08
CA LEU A 93 -13.15 9.32 8.84
C LEU A 93 -12.69 7.93 8.45
N ALA A 94 -13.62 6.99 8.26
CA ALA A 94 -13.30 5.67 7.76
C ALA A 94 -12.62 5.76 6.40
N ASP A 95 -13.14 6.54 5.45
CA ASP A 95 -12.51 6.75 4.14
C ASP A 95 -11.07 7.26 4.24
N TYR A 96 -10.88 8.31 5.04
CA TYR A 96 -9.59 8.92 5.26
C TYR A 96 -8.61 7.96 5.93
N TYR A 97 -9.06 7.24 6.95
CA TYR A 97 -8.27 6.23 7.66
C TYR A 97 -7.84 5.12 6.72
N GLY A 98 -8.78 4.53 5.97
CA GLY A 98 -8.51 3.44 5.03
C GLY A 98 -7.48 3.83 3.97
N LYS A 99 -7.65 5.01 3.34
CA LYS A 99 -6.68 5.53 2.37
C LYS A 99 -5.27 5.69 2.95
N ASN A 100 -5.17 6.24 4.16
CA ASN A 100 -3.87 6.42 4.81
C ASN A 100 -3.24 5.11 5.27
N TYR A 101 -4.05 4.18 5.79
CA TYR A 101 -3.61 2.86 6.20
C TYR A 101 -3.05 2.07 5.01
N ILE A 102 -3.80 2.01 3.91
CA ILE A 102 -3.38 1.44 2.62
C ILE A 102 -2.08 2.09 2.16
N ARG A 103 -2.01 3.43 2.12
CA ARG A 103 -0.80 4.17 1.70
C ARG A 103 0.42 3.85 2.57
N LYS A 104 0.26 3.78 3.89
CA LYS A 104 1.33 3.41 4.84
C LYS A 104 1.87 2.02 4.51
N TYR A 105 0.98 1.05 4.33
CA TYR A 105 1.39 -0.31 4.03
C TYR A 105 1.99 -0.48 2.63
N SER A 106 1.47 0.21 1.62
CA SER A 106 2.09 0.24 0.29
C SER A 106 3.52 0.78 0.36
N ARG A 107 3.77 1.80 1.20
CA ARG A 107 5.12 2.33 1.43
C ARG A 107 6.03 1.34 2.17
N LEU A 108 5.52 0.68 3.19
CA LEU A 108 6.28 -0.35 3.92
C LEU A 108 6.69 -1.50 3.00
N LYS A 109 5.80 -1.96 2.10
CA LYS A 109 6.15 -2.96 1.09
C LYS A 109 7.14 -2.47 0.04
N ARG A 110 7.10 -1.20 -0.36
CA ARG A 110 8.17 -0.63 -1.22
C ARG A 110 9.53 -0.67 -0.53
N CYS A 111 9.56 -0.46 0.79
CA CYS A 111 10.79 -0.59 1.58
C CYS A 111 11.19 -2.07 1.79
N PHE A 112 10.21 -2.99 1.81
CA PHE A 112 10.39 -4.44 1.85
C PHE A 112 10.19 -5.07 0.47
N THR A 113 11.06 -4.73 -0.48
CA THR A 113 11.21 -5.52 -1.70
C THR A 113 12.54 -6.27 -1.72
N PRO A 114 12.56 -7.52 -1.23
CA PRO A 114 13.24 -8.59 -1.94
C PRO A 114 12.16 -9.30 -2.78
N LEU A 115 11.85 -8.80 -3.97
CA LEU A 115 10.90 -9.47 -4.87
C LEU A 115 11.61 -10.61 -5.61
N LEU A 116 11.68 -11.76 -4.96
CA LEU A 116 11.48 -13.05 -5.62
C LEU A 116 9.96 -13.26 -5.67
N ILE A 117 9.34 -13.08 -6.83
CA ILE A 117 8.15 -13.83 -7.29
C ILE A 117 8.14 -13.70 -8.81
N GLU A 118 8.23 -14.86 -9.44
CA GLU A 118 8.11 -15.14 -10.86
C GLU A 118 6.71 -14.77 -11.35
N ASN A 119 6.61 -14.44 -12.65
CA ASN A 119 5.40 -14.10 -13.42
C ASN A 119 5.00 -12.61 -13.42
N TYR A 120 5.71 -11.83 -14.22
CA TYR A 120 5.13 -10.63 -14.84
C TYR A 120 4.67 -10.99 -16.25
N ASP A 121 3.35 -11.04 -16.45
CA ASP A 121 2.77 -10.77 -17.76
C ASP A 121 3.05 -9.30 -18.10
N ASN A 122 3.71 -9.08 -19.23
CA ASN A 122 4.14 -7.77 -19.69
C ASN A 122 2.92 -6.89 -20.03
N ILE A 123 2.68 -5.85 -19.24
CA ILE A 123 1.91 -4.70 -19.68
C ILE A 123 2.92 -3.70 -20.27
N GLU A 124 3.01 -3.65 -21.60
CA GLU A 124 3.76 -2.62 -22.31
C GLU A 124 3.02 -1.28 -22.23
N ASP A 125 3.57 -0.32 -21.48
CA ASP A 125 3.08 1.06 -21.50
C ASP A 125 3.89 1.89 -22.51
N LYS A 126 3.27 2.20 -23.64
CA LYS A 126 3.80 3.07 -24.70
C LYS A 126 3.62 4.54 -24.33
N SER A 127 4.28 5.02 -23.29
CA SER A 127 4.64 6.43 -23.15
C SER A 127 5.34 6.69 -21.82
N ASN A 128 6.66 6.86 -21.85
CA ASN A 128 7.29 7.99 -21.17
C ASN A 128 8.78 8.04 -21.48
N ASN A 129 9.23 9.24 -21.84
CA ASN A 129 10.62 9.60 -22.05
C ASN A 129 11.39 9.52 -20.72
N ASN A 130 11.93 8.35 -20.37
CA ASN A 130 12.84 8.16 -19.23
C ASN A 130 14.33 8.12 -19.63
N SER A 131 14.72 8.80 -20.72
CA SER A 131 16.07 8.69 -21.28
C SER A 131 17.19 9.30 -20.42
N ILE A 132 16.89 10.06 -19.37
CA ILE A 132 17.91 10.76 -18.57
C ILE A 132 18.27 10.01 -17.29
N ILE A 133 17.32 9.28 -16.69
CA ILE A 133 17.55 8.59 -15.41
C ILE A 133 18.20 7.21 -15.63
N ASP A 134 17.89 6.52 -16.73
CA ASP A 134 18.45 5.19 -17.02
C ASP A 134 19.94 5.21 -17.39
N ASN A 135 20.48 6.35 -17.87
CA ASN A 135 21.86 6.41 -18.36
C ASN A 135 22.92 6.61 -17.27
N ILE A 136 22.56 7.22 -16.14
CA ILE A 136 23.52 7.53 -15.07
C ILE A 136 23.91 6.25 -14.32
N ASP A 137 22.94 5.39 -14.02
CA ASP A 137 23.19 4.12 -13.32
C ASP A 137 23.83 3.06 -14.22
N ILE A 138 23.49 3.02 -15.51
CA ILE A 138 24.14 2.12 -16.47
C ILE A 138 25.61 2.51 -16.68
N MET A 139 25.95 3.81 -16.78
CA MET A 139 27.35 4.23 -16.93
C MET A 139 28.22 3.88 -15.71
N LEU A 140 27.68 4.00 -14.50
CA LEU A 140 28.37 3.62 -13.27
C LEU A 140 28.57 2.11 -13.18
N PHE A 141 27.56 1.34 -13.58
CA PHE A 141 27.63 -0.12 -13.65
C PHE A 141 28.64 -0.61 -14.71
N LEU A 142 28.67 0.01 -15.89
CA LEU A 142 29.62 -0.31 -16.96
C LEU A 142 31.07 0.00 -16.60
N LYS A 143 31.34 1.00 -15.73
CA LYS A 143 32.69 1.27 -15.21
C LYS A 143 33.23 0.15 -14.31
N HIS A 144 32.36 -0.61 -13.66
CA HIS A 144 32.74 -1.70 -12.76
C HIS A 144 32.94 -3.06 -13.46
N ILE A 145 32.50 -3.19 -14.71
CA ILE A 145 32.70 -4.40 -15.50
C ILE A 145 34.02 -4.29 -16.26
N LYS A 146 34.98 -5.18 -15.94
CA LYS A 146 36.28 -5.26 -16.64
C LYS A 146 36.11 -5.22 -18.17
N SER A 147 36.98 -4.47 -18.84
CA SER A 147 36.92 -4.10 -20.27
C SER A 147 36.61 -5.24 -21.25
N ASN A 148 36.96 -6.49 -20.93
CA ASN A 148 36.69 -7.65 -21.77
C ASN A 148 35.20 -8.01 -21.97
N ASN A 149 34.27 -7.48 -21.16
CA ASN A 149 32.84 -7.78 -21.29
C ASN A 149 32.03 -6.69 -22.02
N ASN A 150 32.67 -5.60 -22.45
CA ASN A 150 31.97 -4.51 -23.17
C ASN A 150 31.45 -4.94 -24.55
N SER A 151 32.11 -5.89 -25.22
CA SER A 151 31.63 -6.46 -26.49
C SER A 151 30.39 -7.34 -26.28
N LEU A 152 30.35 -8.09 -25.18
CA LEU A 152 29.23 -8.95 -24.79
C LEU A 152 28.00 -8.12 -24.40
N LEU A 153 28.19 -7.04 -23.64
CA LEU A 153 27.10 -6.13 -23.28
C LEU A 153 26.55 -5.37 -24.49
N LYS A 154 27.42 -4.88 -25.40
CA LYS A 154 26.97 -4.29 -26.67
C LYS A 154 26.14 -5.25 -27.52
N ASN A 155 26.46 -6.55 -27.50
CA ASN A 155 25.66 -7.55 -28.21
C ASN A 155 24.31 -7.84 -27.54
N ILE A 156 24.18 -7.64 -26.22
CA ILE A 156 22.92 -7.80 -25.48
C ILE A 156 21.97 -6.62 -25.79
N PHE A 157 22.50 -5.41 -25.94
CA PHE A 157 21.70 -4.24 -26.33
C PHE A 157 21.35 -4.17 -27.82
N ASN A 158 22.11 -4.85 -28.69
CA ASN A 158 21.76 -5.01 -30.10
C ASN A 158 20.79 -6.19 -30.30
N LYS A 159 19.49 -5.87 -30.35
CA LYS A 159 18.36 -6.82 -30.51
C LYS A 159 18.53 -7.82 -31.68
N GLU A 160 19.31 -7.50 -32.70
CA GLU A 160 19.49 -8.36 -33.89
C GLU A 160 20.28 -9.65 -33.63
N LYS A 161 21.23 -9.66 -32.68
CA LYS A 161 22.06 -10.85 -32.39
C LYS A 161 21.46 -11.80 -31.35
N MET A 162 20.47 -11.35 -30.59
CA MET A 162 19.74 -12.19 -29.61
C MET A 162 19.01 -13.37 -30.26
N LYS A 163 18.67 -13.28 -31.57
CA LYS A 163 17.96 -14.34 -32.30
C LYS A 163 18.75 -15.65 -32.47
N PHE A 164 20.06 -15.65 -32.27
CA PHE A 164 20.92 -16.81 -32.52
C PHE A 164 21.51 -17.45 -31.24
N ILE A 165 21.08 -17.00 -30.06
CA ILE A 165 21.59 -17.50 -28.80
C ILE A 165 20.59 -18.50 -28.24
N SER A 166 21.04 -19.73 -27.98
CA SER A 166 20.17 -20.76 -27.40
C SER A 166 19.73 -20.36 -25.99
N SER A 167 18.52 -20.76 -25.62
CA SER A 167 17.94 -20.50 -24.29
C SER A 167 18.87 -20.94 -23.15
N GLN A 168 19.62 -22.02 -23.36
CA GLN A 168 20.61 -22.52 -22.41
C GLN A 168 21.79 -21.55 -22.20
N LYS A 169 22.31 -20.94 -23.28
CA LYS A 169 23.33 -19.89 -23.17
C LYS A 169 22.78 -18.63 -22.51
N ILE A 170 21.52 -18.27 -22.77
CA ILE A 170 20.87 -17.13 -22.10
C ILE A 170 20.75 -17.38 -20.60
N ASN A 171 20.36 -18.59 -20.20
CA ASN A 171 20.23 -18.95 -18.78
C ASN A 171 21.58 -18.97 -18.06
N LEU A 172 22.63 -19.50 -18.70
CA LEU A 172 24.00 -19.46 -18.16
C LEU A 172 24.51 -18.01 -18.00
N LEU A 173 24.18 -17.13 -18.95
CA LEU A 173 24.51 -15.71 -18.85
C LEU A 173 23.75 -15.01 -17.72
N ARG A 174 22.46 -15.31 -17.54
CA ARG A 174 21.66 -14.78 -16.43
C ARG A 174 22.21 -15.22 -15.08
N GLN A 175 22.54 -16.50 -14.93
CA GLN A 175 23.13 -17.02 -13.70
C GLN A 175 24.49 -16.36 -13.39
N SER A 176 25.38 -16.28 -14.38
CA SER A 176 26.69 -15.61 -14.20
C SER A 176 26.55 -14.13 -13.85
N PHE A 177 25.56 -13.44 -14.40
CA PHE A 177 25.27 -12.05 -14.09
C PHE A 177 24.73 -11.88 -12.67
N GLN A 178 23.79 -12.74 -12.27
CA GLN A 178 23.20 -12.74 -10.94
C GLN A 178 24.24 -13.03 -9.85
N GLU A 179 25.15 -13.99 -10.06
CA GLU A 179 26.26 -14.27 -9.15
C GLU A 179 27.18 -13.06 -8.98
N LYS A 180 27.54 -12.39 -10.09
CA LYS A 180 28.40 -11.20 -10.04
C LYS A 180 27.71 -10.02 -9.36
N PHE A 181 26.42 -9.86 -9.57
CA PHE A 181 25.61 -8.83 -8.92
C PHE A 181 25.50 -9.06 -7.41
N ASN A 182 25.23 -10.30 -7.00
CA ASN A 182 25.19 -10.67 -5.58
C ASN A 182 26.55 -10.47 -4.89
N ASN A 183 27.64 -10.85 -5.57
CA ASN A 183 28.99 -10.64 -5.05
C ASN A 183 29.35 -9.15 -4.92
N PHE A 184 28.87 -8.29 -5.82
CA PHE A 184 29.05 -6.84 -5.73
C PHE A 184 28.34 -6.25 -4.50
N PHE A 185 27.11 -6.68 -4.21
CA PHE A 185 26.38 -6.24 -3.02
C PHE A 185 26.98 -6.76 -1.71
N LEU A 186 27.48 -8.00 -1.70
CA LEU A 186 28.21 -8.54 -0.55
C LEU A 186 29.52 -7.78 -0.27
N LEU A 187 30.21 -7.32 -1.32
CA LEU A 187 31.42 -6.49 -1.21
C LEU A 187 31.15 -5.07 -0.70
N ILE A 188 29.96 -4.51 -0.97
CA ILE A 188 29.55 -3.20 -0.45
C ILE A 188 29.14 -3.27 1.02
N ASN A 189 28.50 -4.37 1.44
CA ASN A 189 28.02 -4.56 2.82
C ASN A 189 29.09 -5.11 3.79
N SER A 190 30.30 -5.38 3.31
CA SER A 190 31.44 -5.88 4.11
C SER A 190 32.49 -4.80 4.43
N LYS A 191 32.15 -3.53 4.20
CA LYS A 191 32.89 -2.34 4.67
C LYS A 191 32.03 -1.55 5.64
#